data_AF-A6R912-F1
#
_entry.id   AF-A6R912-F1
#
_cell.length_a   1.000
_cell.length_b   1.000
_cell.length_c   1.000
_cell.angle_alpha   90.00
_cell.angle_beta   90.00
_cell.angle_gamma   90.00
#
_symmetry.space_group_name_H-M   'P 1'
#
loop_
_entity.id
_entity.type
_entity.pdbx_description
1 polymer ?
#
loop_
_entity_poly.entity_id
_entity_poly.type
_entity_poly.pdbx_seq_one_letter_code
_entity_poly.pdbx_strand_id
1 'polypeptide(L)'
;MEQNSFANEDPKLWLKNGIELAVSSLNISKTPGQAVQMVSQTLPCPPIDQTPISSPVSAFSVIVEEIQCRLQADQSPYINIIHAVPPKFSLNNLPTSPPGTPNRMSPDDDYFNMTVFSSGAPVPAYAYHSDSTSQDLPCVPTPIAPPYSVHISIVERYLPPPSPQEYRNLFSATGPSVLVDRLRELSPQGGNLVLIYPTQQGARTFKNQYLGPILDPLLRQMVVVNELSADISKALGSMPAISEMDDFETMQKNIMQLCKNLKRRDSLMAGPSPTRSSRFTMVYGAKGEICMDRKSWIEWYIQQETPRARDILNGYWRAGYQFPTNLMLSPGSRKPANRDLSSPSLLQALFQGLRNRADADGSCLGKSLEVGVFVIRRSQ
;
A
#
# COMPACT_ATOMS: atom_id res chain seq x y z
N MET A 1 -28.58 4.16 24.25
CA MET A 1 -27.58 3.07 24.21
C MET A 1 -28.11 2.11 23.18
N GLU A 2 -27.84 2.36 21.90
CA GLU A 2 -28.31 1.50 20.80
C GLU A 2 -27.09 0.78 20.24
N GLN A 3 -27.11 -0.52 20.41
CA GLN A 3 -26.07 -1.45 20.04
C GLN A 3 -26.45 -1.97 18.65
N ASN A 4 -26.01 -1.27 17.60
CA ASN A 4 -26.23 -1.73 16.23
C ASN A 4 -25.34 -2.95 15.97
N SER A 5 -25.95 -4.12 15.97
CA SER A 5 -25.35 -5.37 15.51
C SER A 5 -25.15 -5.28 13.99
N PHE A 6 -23.91 -5.09 13.54
CA PHE A 6 -23.55 -5.21 12.13
C PHE A 6 -23.49 -6.68 11.76
N ALA A 7 -24.63 -7.23 11.35
CA ALA A 7 -24.72 -8.57 10.77
C ALA A 7 -24.11 -8.58 9.36
N ASN A 8 -23.56 -9.74 9.02
CA ASN A 8 -22.79 -10.09 7.83
C ASN A 8 -23.57 -9.77 6.53
N GLU A 9 -23.33 -8.60 5.94
CA GLU A 9 -23.85 -8.22 4.63
C GLU A 9 -22.86 -8.61 3.52
N ASP A 10 -23.39 -8.92 2.33
CA ASP A 10 -22.70 -9.32 1.10
C ASP A 10 -21.25 -8.77 1.00
N PRO A 11 -20.21 -9.60 0.74
CA PRO A 11 -18.80 -9.21 0.77
C PRO A 11 -18.39 -8.09 -0.21
N LYS A 12 -19.33 -7.48 -0.95
CA LYS A 12 -19.12 -6.26 -1.75
C LYS A 12 -19.74 -5.01 -1.14
N LEU A 13 -20.67 -5.15 -0.19
CA LEU A 13 -21.39 -4.04 0.42
C LEU A 13 -20.49 -3.23 1.37
N TRP A 14 -19.52 -3.85 2.03
CA TRP A 14 -18.64 -3.13 2.96
C TRP A 14 -17.84 -2.01 2.28
N LEU A 15 -17.39 -2.22 1.03
CA LEU A 15 -16.63 -1.22 0.28
C LEU A 15 -17.58 -0.17 -0.27
N LYS A 16 -18.67 -0.62 -0.89
CA LYS A 16 -19.69 0.23 -1.48
C LYS A 16 -20.28 1.21 -0.46
N ASN A 17 -20.65 0.74 0.73
CA ASN A 17 -21.21 1.57 1.81
C ASN A 17 -20.23 2.68 2.24
N GLY A 18 -18.94 2.34 2.37
CA GLY A 18 -17.89 3.32 2.69
C GLY A 18 -17.69 4.35 1.58
N ILE A 19 -17.67 3.89 0.32
CA ILE A 19 -17.54 4.75 -0.87
C ILE A 19 -18.74 5.67 -1.02
N GLU A 20 -19.96 5.15 -0.95
CA GLU A 20 -21.18 5.94 -1.06
C GLU A 20 -21.24 7.05 0.00
N LEU A 21 -20.76 6.77 1.20
CA LEU A 21 -20.67 7.72 2.31
C LEU A 21 -19.56 8.77 2.11
N ALA A 22 -18.43 8.38 1.53
CA ALA A 22 -17.37 9.32 1.15
C ALA A 22 -17.87 10.27 0.05
N VAL A 23 -18.45 9.72 -1.02
CA VAL A 23 -18.92 10.47 -2.18
C VAL A 23 -20.14 11.33 -1.84
N SER A 24 -21.02 10.91 -0.91
CA SER A 24 -22.26 11.68 -0.59
C SER A 24 -21.99 13.00 0.12
N SER A 25 -20.84 13.10 0.76
CA SER A 25 -20.41 14.32 1.42
C SER A 25 -19.64 15.29 0.52
N LEU A 26 -19.41 14.93 -0.74
CA LEU A 26 -18.78 15.84 -1.69
C LEU A 26 -19.71 17.00 -2.02
N ASN A 27 -19.33 18.19 -1.56
CA ASN A 27 -19.91 19.43 -2.03
C ASN A 27 -19.30 19.77 -3.40
N ILE A 28 -19.79 19.10 -4.43
CA ILE A 28 -19.36 19.39 -5.81
C ILE A 28 -19.96 20.74 -6.19
N SER A 29 -19.11 21.75 -6.31
CA SER A 29 -19.56 23.05 -6.76
C SER A 29 -20.10 22.96 -8.17
N LYS A 30 -21.25 23.59 -8.40
CA LYS A 30 -21.88 23.70 -9.72
C LYS A 30 -21.21 24.78 -10.60
N THR A 31 -20.16 25.43 -10.09
CA THR A 31 -19.42 26.44 -10.84
C THR A 31 -18.63 25.78 -11.98
N PRO A 32 -18.82 26.20 -13.25
CA PRO A 32 -18.04 25.72 -14.37
C PRO A 32 -16.53 25.83 -14.09
N GLY A 33 -15.78 24.75 -14.35
CA GLY A 33 -14.33 24.71 -14.19
C GLY A 33 -13.81 24.22 -12.83
N GLN A 34 -14.67 23.92 -11.85
CA GLN A 34 -14.22 23.24 -10.63
C GLN A 34 -14.19 21.72 -10.83
N ALA A 35 -13.00 21.16 -10.72
CA ALA A 35 -12.74 19.73 -10.86
C ALA A 35 -12.66 19.03 -9.49
N VAL A 36 -13.21 17.83 -9.39
CA VAL A 36 -13.04 16.96 -8.22
C VAL A 36 -11.58 16.54 -8.16
N GLN A 37 -10.87 16.98 -7.12
CA GLN A 37 -9.47 16.59 -6.89
C GLN A 37 -9.41 15.29 -6.09
N MET A 38 -8.76 14.28 -6.65
CA MET A 38 -8.57 12.98 -6.04
C MET A 38 -7.09 12.64 -5.91
N VAL A 39 -6.76 11.91 -4.86
CA VAL A 39 -5.44 11.29 -4.67
C VAL A 39 -5.63 9.78 -4.52
N SER A 40 -4.85 8.99 -5.25
CA SER A 40 -4.86 7.54 -5.17
C SER A 40 -3.46 7.01 -4.85
N GLN A 41 -3.37 6.16 -3.83
CA GLN A 41 -2.11 5.55 -3.41
C GLN A 41 -2.32 4.09 -3.00
N THR A 42 -1.78 3.19 -3.79
CA THR A 42 -1.71 1.76 -3.46
C THR A 42 -0.29 1.40 -3.01
N LEU A 43 -0.17 0.64 -1.91
CA LEU A 43 1.08 0.22 -1.30
C LEU A 43 1.15 -1.32 -1.24
N PRO A 44 2.10 -1.97 -1.92
CA PRO A 44 3.02 -1.40 -2.92
C PRO A 44 2.29 -0.91 -4.18
N CYS A 45 2.94 -0.05 -4.97
CA CYS A 45 2.38 0.45 -6.23
C CYS A 45 2.20 -0.71 -7.22
N PRO A 46 1.01 -0.92 -7.81
CA PRO A 46 0.71 -2.09 -8.63
C PRO A 46 1.59 -2.15 -9.90
N PRO A 47 1.94 -3.37 -10.35
CA PRO A 47 2.68 -3.60 -11.58
C PRO A 47 1.78 -3.36 -12.81
N ILE A 48 2.45 -3.22 -13.95
CA ILE A 48 1.93 -2.66 -15.20
C ILE A 48 1.01 -3.65 -15.94
N ASP A 49 1.22 -4.96 -15.74
CA ASP A 49 0.49 -6.03 -16.43
C ASP A 49 -0.90 -6.26 -15.83
N GLN A 50 -1.77 -5.26 -15.95
CA GLN A 50 -3.17 -5.37 -15.54
C GLN A 50 -3.97 -6.05 -16.65
N THR A 51 -4.09 -7.38 -16.57
CA THR A 51 -5.23 -8.02 -17.22
C THR A 51 -6.48 -7.69 -16.39
N PRO A 52 -7.63 -7.35 -16.99
CA PRO A 52 -8.83 -6.86 -16.28
C PRO A 52 -9.45 -7.87 -15.29
N ILE A 53 -8.90 -9.08 -15.21
CA ILE A 53 -9.35 -10.19 -14.38
C ILE A 53 -8.48 -10.36 -13.11
N SER A 54 -7.34 -9.65 -13.02
CA SER A 54 -6.24 -9.98 -12.10
C SER A 54 -5.90 -8.88 -11.11
N SER A 55 -6.87 -8.19 -10.52
CA SER A 55 -6.59 -7.31 -9.38
C SER A 55 -7.73 -7.43 -8.39
N PRO A 56 -7.47 -7.29 -7.07
CA PRO A 56 -8.54 -6.91 -6.16
C PRO A 56 -9.34 -5.74 -6.74
N VAL A 57 -10.66 -5.74 -6.54
CA VAL A 57 -11.54 -4.64 -6.96
C VAL A 57 -10.92 -3.34 -6.46
N SER A 58 -10.34 -2.57 -7.37
CA SER A 58 -9.63 -1.34 -7.02
C SER A 58 -10.66 -0.35 -6.49
N ALA A 59 -10.52 0.09 -5.24
CA ALA A 59 -11.45 1.04 -4.64
C ALA A 59 -11.51 2.34 -5.46
N PHE A 60 -10.41 2.66 -6.14
CA PHE A 60 -10.32 3.73 -7.13
C PHE A 60 -11.40 3.66 -8.21
N SER A 61 -11.55 2.53 -8.91
CA SER A 61 -12.50 2.41 -10.03
C SER A 61 -13.92 2.58 -9.55
N VAL A 62 -14.26 1.96 -8.42
CA VAL A 62 -15.60 2.05 -7.82
C VAL A 62 -15.92 3.48 -7.35
N ILE A 63 -14.93 4.20 -6.80
CA ILE A 63 -15.11 5.61 -6.41
C ILE A 63 -15.33 6.50 -7.63
N VAL A 64 -14.54 6.32 -8.70
CA VAL A 64 -14.70 7.11 -9.93
C VAL A 64 -16.08 6.88 -10.55
N GLU A 65 -16.50 5.61 -10.66
CA GLU A 65 -17.84 5.24 -11.13
C GLU A 65 -18.95 5.88 -10.26
N GLU A 66 -18.84 5.78 -8.93
CA GLU A 66 -19.83 6.35 -8.01
C GLU A 66 -19.90 7.89 -8.09
N ILE A 67 -18.77 8.57 -8.32
CA ILE A 67 -18.74 10.01 -8.57
C ILE A 67 -19.46 10.30 -9.89
N GLN A 68 -19.08 9.62 -10.98
CA GLN A 68 -19.69 9.81 -12.30
C GLN A 68 -21.21 9.57 -12.28
N CYS A 69 -21.70 8.55 -11.58
CA CYS A 69 -23.13 8.26 -11.44
C CYS A 69 -23.93 9.37 -10.73
N ARG A 70 -23.28 10.16 -9.87
CA ARG A 70 -23.95 11.24 -9.12
C ARG A 70 -23.92 12.58 -9.82
N LEU A 71 -23.09 12.72 -10.84
CA LEU A 71 -22.97 13.93 -11.62
C LEU A 71 -24.06 13.95 -12.68
N GLN A 72 -24.85 15.04 -12.70
CA GLN A 72 -25.86 15.23 -13.74
C GLN A 72 -25.17 15.57 -15.08
N ALA A 73 -25.79 15.23 -16.22
CA ALA A 73 -25.20 15.44 -17.55
C ALA A 73 -24.92 16.92 -17.88
N ASP A 74 -25.54 17.87 -17.18
CA ASP A 74 -25.30 19.32 -17.28
C ASP A 74 -24.19 19.82 -16.34
N GLN A 75 -23.69 18.95 -15.47
CA GLN A 75 -22.61 19.18 -14.52
C GLN A 75 -21.45 18.29 -14.94
N SER A 76 -20.51 18.84 -15.70
CA SER A 76 -19.29 18.15 -16.11
C SER A 76 -18.12 18.50 -15.19
N PRO A 77 -18.06 18.09 -13.90
CA PRO A 77 -16.84 18.26 -13.16
C PRO A 77 -15.85 17.23 -13.67
N TYR A 78 -14.80 17.75 -14.26
CA TYR A 78 -13.60 16.99 -14.48
C TYR A 78 -13.13 16.37 -13.16
N ILE A 79 -12.65 15.14 -13.20
CA ILE A 79 -12.05 14.44 -12.07
C ILE A 79 -10.55 14.46 -12.32
N ASN A 80 -9.82 15.21 -11.51
CA ASN A 80 -8.35 15.22 -11.57
C ASN A 80 -7.83 14.24 -10.53
N ILE A 81 -7.03 13.27 -10.96
CA ILE A 81 -6.50 12.23 -10.10
C ILE A 81 -4.98 12.32 -10.07
N ILE A 82 -4.42 12.40 -8.87
CA ILE A 82 -2.99 12.33 -8.64
C ILE A 82 -2.68 10.95 -8.06
N HIS A 83 -1.99 10.12 -8.84
CA HIS A 83 -1.50 8.82 -8.37
C HIS A 83 -0.15 8.99 -7.69
N ALA A 84 -0.06 8.53 -6.45
CA ALA A 84 1.20 8.40 -5.74
C ALA A 84 2.02 7.26 -6.36
N VAL A 85 3.15 7.59 -6.97
CA VAL A 85 4.00 6.62 -7.68
C VAL A 85 5.43 6.62 -7.11
N PRO A 86 6.19 5.53 -7.24
CA PRO A 86 7.60 5.52 -6.87
C PRO A 86 8.42 6.57 -7.67
N PRO A 87 9.55 7.08 -7.15
CA PRO A 87 10.34 8.11 -7.84
C PRO A 87 10.89 7.70 -9.21
N LYS A 88 11.02 6.39 -9.47
CA LYS A 88 11.49 5.82 -10.75
C LYS A 88 10.35 5.15 -11.53
N PHE A 89 9.17 5.77 -11.54
CA PHE A 89 7.99 5.27 -12.23
C PHE A 89 7.84 5.91 -13.62
N SER A 90 7.42 5.12 -14.61
CA SER A 90 7.09 5.62 -15.95
C SER A 90 5.63 6.06 -15.99
N LEU A 91 5.35 7.29 -16.41
CA LEU A 91 3.98 7.84 -16.47
C LEU A 91 3.06 7.08 -17.43
N ASN A 92 3.62 6.36 -18.41
CA ASN A 92 2.84 5.48 -19.30
C ASN A 92 2.15 4.32 -18.57
N ASN A 93 2.54 4.07 -17.31
CA ASN A 93 2.02 2.99 -16.49
C ASN A 93 0.94 3.45 -15.51
N LEU A 94 0.53 4.72 -15.56
CA LEU A 94 -0.57 5.19 -14.74
C LEU A 94 -1.85 4.40 -15.07
N PRO A 95 -2.70 4.09 -14.06
CA PRO A 95 -4.00 3.50 -14.32
C PRO A 95 -4.76 4.36 -15.33
N THR A 96 -5.11 3.76 -16.46
CA THR A 96 -5.95 4.43 -17.46
C THR A 96 -7.37 4.44 -16.93
N SER A 97 -7.96 5.62 -16.78
CA SER A 97 -9.36 5.79 -16.42
C SER A 97 -10.27 5.10 -17.44
N PRO A 98 -11.44 4.59 -17.05
CA PRO A 98 -12.51 4.27 -17.99
C PRO A 98 -13.23 5.57 -18.44
N PRO A 99 -13.52 5.76 -19.74
CA PRO A 99 -13.09 4.99 -20.90
C PRO A 99 -11.65 5.36 -21.31
N GLY A 100 -11.00 4.42 -22.00
CA GLY A 100 -9.55 4.39 -22.16
C GLY A 100 -8.95 5.63 -22.82
N THR A 101 -7.74 5.99 -22.40
CA THR A 101 -6.88 6.87 -23.19
C THR A 101 -6.73 6.36 -24.63
N PRO A 102 -6.66 7.24 -25.65
CA PRO A 102 -7.10 6.98 -27.03
C PRO A 102 -6.15 6.14 -27.90
N ASN A 103 -5.32 5.28 -27.32
CA ASN A 103 -4.28 4.57 -28.07
C ASN A 103 -4.60 3.12 -28.40
N ARG A 104 -5.87 2.71 -28.39
CA ARG A 104 -6.29 1.41 -28.91
C ARG A 104 -7.61 1.49 -29.67
N MET A 105 -7.51 1.78 -30.97
CA MET A 105 -8.39 1.30 -32.05
C MET A 105 -9.88 1.11 -31.71
N SER A 106 -10.52 2.11 -31.11
CA SER A 106 -11.98 2.17 -30.95
C SER A 106 -12.44 3.47 -31.65
N PRO A 107 -13.27 3.41 -32.69
CA PRO A 107 -13.71 4.59 -33.44
C PRO A 107 -14.81 5.40 -32.70
N ASP A 108 -15.05 5.12 -31.41
CA ASP A 108 -16.13 5.71 -30.59
C ASP A 108 -15.60 6.44 -29.33
N ASP A 109 -14.27 6.47 -29.11
CA ASP A 109 -13.64 7.19 -27.98
C ASP A 109 -13.36 8.66 -28.35
N ASP A 110 -14.37 9.52 -28.15
CA ASP A 110 -14.24 10.97 -28.33
C ASP A 110 -13.32 11.60 -27.25
N TYR A 111 -12.15 12.07 -27.68
CA TYR A 111 -11.15 12.78 -26.86
C TYR A 111 -11.73 13.94 -26.02
N PHE A 112 -12.78 14.59 -26.52
CA PHE A 112 -13.43 15.74 -25.87
C PHE A 112 -14.47 15.36 -24.80
N ASN A 113 -14.82 14.07 -24.68
CA ASN A 113 -15.77 13.56 -23.68
C ASN A 113 -15.06 12.97 -22.45
N MET A 114 -13.73 13.11 -22.35
CA MET A 114 -12.97 12.63 -21.20
C MET A 114 -13.27 13.49 -19.96
N THR A 115 -13.90 12.88 -18.96
CA THR A 115 -14.22 13.53 -17.68
C THR A 115 -13.18 13.26 -16.60
N VAL A 116 -12.19 12.39 -16.86
CA VAL A 116 -11.18 11.97 -15.88
C VAL A 116 -9.78 12.24 -16.42
N PHE A 117 -8.95 12.91 -15.62
CA PHE A 117 -7.56 13.23 -15.93
C PHE A 117 -6.63 12.70 -14.85
N SER A 118 -5.74 11.78 -15.23
CA SER A 118 -4.78 11.17 -14.31
C SER A 118 -3.39 11.79 -14.46
N SER A 119 -2.72 11.99 -13.34
CA SER A 119 -1.33 12.46 -13.23
C SER A 119 -0.58 11.63 -12.20
N GLY A 120 0.75 11.62 -12.26
CA GLY A 120 1.60 10.90 -11.31
C GLY A 120 2.43 11.87 -10.46
N ALA A 121 2.48 11.64 -9.15
CA ALA A 121 3.34 12.37 -8.23
C ALA A 121 4.29 11.40 -7.50
N PRO A 122 5.62 11.67 -7.52
CA PRO A 122 6.58 10.78 -6.89
C PRO A 122 6.49 10.84 -5.35
N VAL A 123 6.46 9.68 -4.70
CA VAL A 123 6.40 9.54 -3.23
C VAL A 123 7.54 8.64 -2.75
N PRO A 124 8.32 9.06 -1.73
CA PRO A 124 9.34 8.20 -1.15
C PRO A 124 8.71 6.98 -0.45
N ALA A 125 9.47 5.90 -0.33
CA ALA A 125 9.01 4.73 0.39
C ALA A 125 8.95 5.01 1.91
N TYR A 126 7.77 4.86 2.51
CA TYR A 126 7.58 4.92 3.97
C TYR A 126 8.26 3.77 4.73
N ALA A 127 8.66 2.71 4.00
CA ALA A 127 9.21 1.46 4.50
C ALA A 127 10.70 1.49 4.84
N TYR A 128 11.47 2.44 4.28
CA TYR A 128 12.92 2.30 4.13
C TYR A 128 13.67 3.56 4.55
N HIS A 129 13.67 3.81 5.86
CA HIS A 129 14.67 4.68 6.50
C HIS A 129 15.50 3.83 7.45
N SER A 130 16.40 3.05 6.84
CA SER A 130 17.45 2.29 7.50
C SER A 130 18.80 2.69 6.89
N ASP A 131 19.11 3.99 6.90
CA ASP A 131 20.49 4.44 6.76
C ASP A 131 20.79 5.38 7.92
N SER A 132 21.50 4.81 8.90
CA SER A 132 22.53 5.45 9.73
C SER A 132 22.40 6.95 10.06
N THR A 133 22.35 7.24 11.37
CA THR A 133 22.86 8.46 12.05
C THR A 133 22.05 9.75 12.06
N SER A 134 20.82 9.80 11.54
CA SER A 134 19.97 11.00 11.68
C SER A 134 18.59 10.70 12.27
N GLN A 135 18.56 10.17 13.50
CA GLN A 135 17.33 10.08 14.30
C GLN A 135 16.77 11.47 14.72
N ASP A 136 17.51 12.55 14.49
CA ASP A 136 17.17 13.90 14.98
C ASP A 136 16.62 14.87 13.91
N LEU A 137 16.44 14.44 12.65
CA LEU A 137 15.80 15.31 11.67
C LEU A 137 14.28 15.14 11.75
N PRO A 138 13.51 16.22 12.00
CA PRO A 138 12.06 16.15 11.99
C PRO A 138 11.62 15.67 10.61
N CYS A 139 10.91 14.53 10.57
CA CYS A 139 10.36 13.99 9.33
C CYS A 139 9.42 15.03 8.72
N VAL A 140 9.81 15.58 7.58
CA VAL A 140 9.00 16.53 6.83
C VAL A 140 7.90 15.75 6.13
N PRO A 141 6.61 16.08 6.33
CA PRO A 141 5.53 15.44 5.59
C PRO A 141 5.77 15.54 4.09
N THR A 142 5.31 14.53 3.35
CA THR A 142 5.49 14.44 1.89
C THR A 142 4.16 14.60 1.17
N PRO A 143 3.56 15.80 1.19
CA PRO A 143 2.33 16.04 0.46
C PRO A 143 2.61 16.00 -1.04
N ILE A 144 1.69 15.40 -1.78
CA ILE A 144 1.74 15.23 -3.25
C ILE A 144 0.69 16.09 -3.96
N ALA A 145 -0.24 16.64 -3.17
CA ALA A 145 -1.21 17.63 -3.59
C ALA A 145 -1.08 18.87 -2.70
N PRO A 146 -1.50 20.06 -3.19
CA PRO A 146 -1.57 21.25 -2.35
C PRO A 146 -2.39 20.96 -1.07
N PRO A 147 -1.93 21.40 0.12
CA PRO A 147 -2.74 21.28 1.33
C PRO A 147 -4.14 21.87 1.13
N TYR A 148 -5.15 21.22 1.71
CA TYR A 148 -6.53 21.72 1.71
C TYR A 148 -7.23 21.69 0.33
N SER A 149 -6.71 20.94 -0.64
CA SER A 149 -7.27 20.87 -2.00
C SER A 149 -7.94 19.55 -2.37
N VAL A 150 -7.65 18.45 -1.66
CA VAL A 150 -8.07 17.11 -2.06
C VAL A 150 -9.47 16.78 -1.54
N HIS A 151 -10.38 16.40 -2.43
CA HIS A 151 -11.75 16.06 -2.08
C HIS A 151 -11.86 14.59 -1.64
N ILE A 152 -11.19 13.68 -2.34
CA ILE A 152 -11.10 12.26 -1.97
C ILE A 152 -9.65 11.80 -2.02
N SER A 153 -9.19 11.20 -0.94
CA SER A 153 -7.91 10.49 -0.90
C SER A 153 -8.15 9.00 -0.68
N ILE A 154 -7.47 8.15 -1.42
CA ILE A 154 -7.60 6.70 -1.36
C ILE A 154 -6.22 6.14 -1.01
N VAL A 155 -6.15 5.39 0.09
CA VAL A 155 -4.95 4.66 0.51
C VAL A 155 -5.29 3.19 0.61
N GLU A 156 -4.68 2.38 -0.25
CA GLU A 156 -4.90 0.95 -0.30
C GLU A 156 -3.62 0.21 0.05
N ARG A 157 -3.72 -0.74 0.98
CA ARG A 157 -2.71 -1.75 1.22
C ARG A 157 -3.41 -3.07 1.43
N TYR A 158 -2.87 -4.11 0.83
CA TYR A 158 -3.40 -5.48 0.94
C TYR A 158 -2.34 -6.45 1.48
N LEU A 159 -1.06 -6.17 1.24
CA LEU A 159 0.04 -6.93 1.82
C LEU A 159 0.46 -6.36 3.18
N PRO A 160 0.84 -7.20 4.15
CA PRO A 160 1.41 -6.73 5.41
C PRO A 160 2.65 -5.86 5.16
N PRO A 161 2.88 -4.82 5.97
CA PRO A 161 4.08 -4.01 5.82
C PRO A 161 5.38 -4.82 6.00
N PRO A 162 6.46 -4.44 5.29
CA PRO A 162 7.75 -5.11 5.37
C PRO A 162 8.42 -4.92 6.74
N SER A 163 8.07 -3.87 7.50
CA SER A 163 8.66 -3.59 8.82
C SER A 163 7.61 -3.23 9.88
N PRO A 164 7.85 -3.61 11.17
CA PRO A 164 7.04 -3.14 12.29
C PRO A 164 7.01 -1.62 12.41
N GLN A 165 8.13 -0.96 12.07
CA GLN A 165 8.24 0.49 12.20
C GLN A 165 7.29 1.22 11.24
N GLU A 166 7.15 0.74 10.01
CA GLU A 166 6.19 1.28 9.05
C GLU A 166 4.74 1.15 9.55
N TYR A 167 4.41 0.02 10.19
CA TYR A 167 3.10 -0.16 10.80
C TYR A 167 2.84 0.82 11.94
N ARG A 168 3.78 0.97 12.88
CA ARG A 168 3.65 1.94 14.00
C ARG A 168 3.56 3.38 13.49
N ASN A 169 4.35 3.71 12.48
CA ASN A 169 4.37 5.04 11.89
C ASN A 169 3.04 5.40 11.24
N LEU A 170 2.28 4.44 10.71
CA LEU A 170 0.95 4.67 10.14
C LEU A 170 0.03 5.46 11.10
N PHE A 171 0.07 5.13 12.39
CA PHE A 171 -0.77 5.78 13.43
C PHE A 171 -0.05 6.89 14.21
N SER A 172 1.17 7.27 13.79
CA SER A 172 1.94 8.33 14.43
C SER A 172 1.63 9.69 13.81
N ALA A 173 1.44 10.71 14.66
CA ALA A 173 1.23 12.09 14.21
C ALA A 173 2.52 12.84 13.83
N THR A 174 3.69 12.29 14.18
CA THR A 174 5.00 12.96 14.10
C THR A 174 6.05 12.23 13.27
N GLY A 175 5.75 11.01 12.80
CA GLY A 175 6.64 10.22 11.93
C GLY A 175 6.22 10.23 10.46
N PRO A 176 6.98 9.52 9.60
CA PRO A 176 6.64 9.33 8.19
C PRO A 176 5.37 8.46 8.09
N SER A 177 4.22 9.11 7.94
CA SER A 177 2.92 8.45 7.90
C SER A 177 2.18 8.83 6.62
N VAL A 178 1.93 7.83 5.78
CA VAL A 178 1.05 7.98 4.61
C VAL A 178 -0.31 8.51 5.02
N LEU A 179 -0.84 8.07 6.16
CA LEU A 179 -2.15 8.50 6.63
C LEU A 179 -2.14 9.99 6.99
N VAL A 180 -1.10 10.47 7.66
CA VAL A 180 -0.99 11.90 8.03
C VAL A 180 -0.78 12.79 6.80
N ASP A 181 0.08 12.37 5.86
CA ASP A 181 0.33 13.14 4.64
C ASP A 181 -0.97 13.33 3.84
N ARG A 182 -1.70 12.23 3.61
CA ARG A 182 -2.98 12.25 2.87
C ARG A 182 -4.08 13.00 3.63
N LEU A 183 -4.15 12.91 4.96
CA LEU A 183 -5.12 13.69 5.76
C LEU A 183 -4.86 15.21 5.68
N ARG A 184 -3.61 15.65 5.60
CA ARG A 184 -3.27 17.09 5.51
C ARG A 184 -3.68 17.71 4.18
N GLU A 185 -3.67 16.92 3.12
CA GLU A 185 -4.08 17.33 1.77
C GLU A 185 -5.59 17.54 1.65
N LEU A 186 -6.39 16.89 2.50
CA LEU A 186 -7.84 16.93 2.43
C LEU A 186 -8.39 18.36 2.51
N SER A 187 -9.35 18.65 1.65
CA SER A 187 -10.17 19.84 1.66
C SER A 187 -10.92 19.98 2.99
N PRO A 188 -10.91 21.16 3.61
CA PRO A 188 -11.64 21.40 4.85
C PRO A 188 -13.16 21.49 4.64
N GLN A 189 -13.63 21.53 3.38
CA GLN A 189 -15.04 21.51 3.00
C GLN A 189 -15.61 20.09 2.89
N GLY A 190 -15.25 19.19 3.82
CA GLY A 190 -15.76 17.83 3.84
C GLY A 190 -14.93 16.82 3.04
N GLY A 191 -13.64 17.06 2.81
CA GLY A 191 -12.76 16.09 2.16
C GLY A 191 -12.69 14.77 2.93
N ASN A 192 -12.62 13.64 2.20
CA ASN A 192 -12.62 12.30 2.78
C ASN A 192 -11.37 11.52 2.40
N LEU A 193 -10.87 10.72 3.34
CA LEU A 193 -9.86 9.71 3.10
C LEU A 193 -10.48 8.33 3.28
N VAL A 194 -10.34 7.46 2.30
CA VAL A 194 -10.67 6.03 2.34
C VAL A 194 -9.39 5.24 2.54
N LEU A 195 -9.29 4.54 3.67
CA LEU A 195 -8.16 3.66 4.00
C LEU A 195 -8.63 2.21 3.93
N ILE A 196 -7.96 1.40 3.12
CA ILE A 196 -8.07 -0.05 3.10
C ILE A 196 -6.72 -0.62 3.53
N TYR A 197 -6.71 -1.43 4.59
CA TYR A 197 -5.46 -1.91 5.18
C TYR A 197 -5.63 -3.32 5.78
N PRO A 198 -4.65 -4.24 5.65
CA PRO A 198 -4.78 -5.59 6.21
C PRO A 198 -4.87 -5.55 7.73
N THR A 199 -5.77 -6.35 8.32
CA THR A 199 -5.77 -6.59 9.76
C THR A 199 -4.65 -7.59 10.12
N GLN A 200 -4.36 -7.76 11.41
CA GLN A 200 -3.46 -8.83 11.85
C GLN A 200 -3.91 -10.21 11.36
N GLN A 201 -5.22 -10.47 11.36
CA GLN A 201 -5.77 -11.73 10.89
C GLN A 201 -5.58 -11.91 9.37
N GLY A 202 -5.89 -10.88 8.57
CA GLY A 202 -5.62 -10.90 7.12
C GLY A 202 -4.14 -11.11 6.82
N ALA A 203 -3.25 -10.47 7.58
CA ALA A 203 -1.82 -10.63 7.44
C ALA A 203 -1.33 -12.06 7.75
N ARG A 204 -1.86 -12.68 8.81
CA ARG A 204 -1.58 -14.09 9.14
C ARG A 204 -2.09 -15.03 8.05
N THR A 205 -3.29 -14.77 7.52
CA THR A 205 -3.83 -15.54 6.40
C THR A 205 -2.94 -15.43 5.17
N PHE A 206 -2.50 -14.21 4.81
CA PHE A 206 -1.56 -14.02 3.71
C PHE A 206 -0.27 -14.83 3.92
N LYS A 207 0.39 -14.68 5.09
CA LYS A 207 1.63 -15.41 5.37
C LYS A 207 1.44 -16.92 5.26
N ASN A 208 0.38 -17.47 5.87
CA ASN A 208 0.24 -18.92 6.04
C ASN A 208 -0.41 -19.61 4.84
N GLN A 209 -1.29 -18.93 4.11
CA GLN A 209 -2.13 -19.54 3.06
C GLN A 209 -1.72 -19.09 1.65
N TYR A 210 -1.02 -17.97 1.52
CA TYR A 210 -0.51 -17.48 0.23
C TYR A 210 1.00 -17.69 0.12
N LEU A 211 1.76 -17.05 1.02
CA LEU A 211 3.21 -16.95 0.88
C LEU A 211 3.92 -18.26 1.28
N GLY A 212 3.67 -18.76 2.50
CA GLY A 212 4.36 -19.92 3.09
C GLY A 212 4.35 -21.17 2.20
N PRO A 213 3.20 -21.58 1.61
CA PRO A 213 3.14 -22.74 0.71
C PRO A 213 4.09 -22.67 -0.50
N ILE A 214 4.48 -21.46 -0.92
CA ILE A 214 5.36 -21.23 -2.07
C ILE A 214 6.78 -20.93 -1.63
N LEU A 215 6.94 -20.03 -0.65
CA LEU A 215 8.22 -19.52 -0.20
C LEU A 215 8.99 -20.55 0.65
N ASP A 216 8.32 -21.28 1.55
CA ASP A 216 9.01 -22.19 2.47
C ASP A 216 9.68 -23.37 1.75
N PRO A 217 9.07 -24.02 0.73
CA PRO A 217 9.78 -25.01 -0.09
C PRO A 217 10.96 -24.42 -0.86
N LEU A 218 10.83 -23.20 -1.40
CA LEU A 218 11.93 -22.53 -2.12
C LEU A 218 13.11 -22.23 -1.20
N LEU A 219 12.83 -21.69 -0.02
CA LEU A 219 13.84 -21.38 0.98
C LEU A 219 14.54 -22.65 1.50
N ARG A 220 13.81 -23.76 1.71
CA ARG A 220 14.40 -25.07 2.02
C ARG A 220 15.30 -25.58 0.90
N GLN A 221 14.87 -25.44 -0.36
CA GLN A 221 15.68 -25.81 -1.51
C GLN A 221 16.98 -24.99 -1.56
N MET A 222 16.93 -23.68 -1.27
CA MET A 222 18.12 -22.84 -1.24
C MET A 222 19.10 -23.22 -0.13
N VAL A 223 18.60 -23.61 1.04
CA VAL A 223 19.46 -24.13 2.13
C VAL A 223 20.21 -25.38 1.70
N VAL A 224 19.54 -26.31 1.01
CA VAL A 224 20.12 -27.60 0.61
C VAL A 224 21.02 -27.48 -0.63
N VAL A 225 20.59 -26.72 -1.65
CA VAL A 225 21.25 -26.66 -2.97
C VAL A 225 22.27 -25.54 -3.06
N ASN A 226 22.03 -24.42 -2.39
CA ASN A 226 22.88 -23.23 -2.45
C ASN A 226 23.67 -23.02 -1.16
N GLU A 227 23.63 -23.97 -0.22
CA GLU A 227 24.26 -23.90 1.11
C GLU A 227 23.92 -22.60 1.87
N LEU A 228 22.71 -22.08 1.64
CA LEU A 228 22.23 -20.89 2.35
C LEU A 228 22.08 -21.21 3.83
N SER A 229 22.62 -20.37 4.72
CA SER A 229 22.42 -20.54 6.16
C SER A 229 20.93 -20.59 6.52
N ALA A 230 20.58 -21.50 7.44
CA ALA A 230 19.22 -21.64 7.96
C ALA A 230 18.70 -20.33 8.61
N ASP A 231 19.59 -19.54 9.23
CA ASP A 231 19.22 -18.26 9.84
C ASP A 231 18.85 -17.22 8.77
N ILE A 232 19.57 -17.19 7.65
CA ILE A 232 19.26 -16.31 6.52
C ILE A 232 17.97 -16.74 5.84
N SER A 233 17.79 -18.04 5.65
CA SER A 233 16.53 -18.62 5.16
C SER A 233 15.35 -18.20 6.03
N LYS A 234 15.47 -18.33 7.36
CA LYS A 234 14.46 -17.88 8.33
C LYS A 234 14.22 -16.37 8.25
N ALA A 235 15.28 -15.56 8.12
CA ALA A 235 15.15 -14.11 7.99
C ALA A 235 14.40 -13.72 6.71
N LEU A 236 14.73 -14.33 5.56
CA LEU A 236 14.07 -14.10 4.28
C LEU A 236 12.59 -14.48 4.32
N GLY A 237 12.25 -15.62 4.94
CA GLY A 237 10.87 -16.09 5.11
C GLY A 237 10.05 -15.38 6.19
N SER A 238 10.67 -14.51 6.99
CA SER A 238 9.97 -13.78 8.04
C SER A 238 9.20 -12.57 7.50
N MET A 239 8.05 -12.28 8.12
CA MET A 239 7.27 -11.06 7.93
C MET A 239 7.13 -10.36 9.29
N PRO A 240 8.12 -9.54 9.69
CA PRO A 240 8.27 -9.10 11.08
C PRO A 240 7.14 -8.18 11.54
N ALA A 241 6.46 -7.46 10.63
CA ALA A 241 5.39 -6.56 11.03
C ALA A 241 4.16 -7.27 11.60
N ILE A 242 3.90 -8.52 11.19
CA ILE A 242 2.65 -9.24 11.53
C ILE A 242 2.46 -9.41 13.04
N SER A 243 3.55 -9.57 13.81
CA SER A 243 3.47 -9.70 15.27
C SER A 243 3.01 -8.43 15.96
N GLU A 244 3.20 -7.28 15.31
CA GLU A 244 2.92 -5.94 15.85
C GLU A 244 1.65 -5.33 15.22
N MET A 245 1.07 -6.01 14.23
CA MET A 245 -0.20 -5.61 13.64
C MET A 245 -1.35 -5.84 14.60
N ASP A 246 -2.31 -4.92 14.58
CA ASP A 246 -3.50 -4.94 15.41
C ASP A 246 -4.69 -5.62 14.71
N ASP A 247 -5.66 -6.06 15.51
CA ASP A 247 -7.00 -6.39 15.03
C ASP A 247 -7.75 -5.14 14.54
N PHE A 248 -8.88 -5.34 13.88
CA PHE A 248 -9.69 -4.25 13.32
C PHE A 248 -10.11 -3.23 14.38
N GLU A 249 -10.60 -3.70 15.53
CA GLU A 249 -11.12 -2.87 16.61
C GLU A 249 -10.03 -1.98 17.21
N THR A 250 -8.82 -2.50 17.32
CA THR A 250 -7.65 -1.76 17.83
C THR A 250 -7.11 -0.80 16.76
N MET A 251 -7.06 -1.19 15.49
CA MET A 251 -6.77 -0.26 14.39
C MET A 251 -7.74 0.92 14.38
N GLN A 252 -9.03 0.66 14.56
CA GLN A 252 -10.06 1.71 14.61
C GLN A 252 -9.78 2.70 15.74
N LYS A 253 -9.47 2.20 16.94
CA LYS A 253 -9.10 3.03 18.10
C LYS A 253 -7.83 3.85 17.83
N ASN A 254 -6.83 3.25 17.20
CA ASN A 254 -5.57 3.93 16.86
C ASN A 254 -5.79 5.07 15.85
N ILE A 255 -6.65 4.89 14.86
CA ILE A 255 -7.03 5.95 13.91
C ILE A 255 -7.79 7.08 14.62
N MET A 256 -8.75 6.74 15.50
CA MET A 256 -9.47 7.74 16.29
C MET A 256 -8.51 8.52 17.21
N GLN A 257 -7.52 7.85 17.78
CA GLN A 257 -6.50 8.49 18.61
C GLN A 257 -5.57 9.38 17.78
N LEU A 258 -5.17 8.95 16.58
CA LEU A 258 -4.43 9.78 15.63
C LEU A 258 -5.19 11.07 15.31
N CYS A 259 -6.49 10.98 15.01
CA CYS A 259 -7.33 12.15 14.74
C CYS A 259 -7.33 13.15 15.91
N LYS A 260 -7.41 12.65 17.16
CA LYS A 260 -7.31 13.49 18.37
C LYS A 260 -5.92 14.13 18.51
N ASN A 261 -4.85 13.37 18.24
CA ASN A 261 -3.48 13.86 18.33
C ASN A 261 -3.19 14.94 17.28
N LEU A 262 -3.69 14.78 16.04
CA LEU A 262 -3.59 15.80 15.00
C LEU A 262 -4.30 17.10 15.41
N LYS A 263 -5.52 17.01 15.94
CA LYS A 263 -6.25 18.18 16.47
C LYS A 263 -5.45 18.93 17.54
N ARG A 264 -4.88 18.20 18.51
CA ARG A 264 -4.06 18.79 19.59
C ARG A 264 -2.83 19.50 19.02
N ARG A 265 -2.16 18.89 18.04
CA ARG A 265 -0.97 19.46 17.41
C ARG A 265 -1.29 20.74 16.64
N ASP A 266 -2.38 20.76 15.87
CA ASP A 266 -2.80 21.95 15.14
C ASP A 266 -3.12 23.11 16.11
N SER A 267 -3.74 22.82 17.25
CA SER A 267 -4.00 23.82 18.30
C SER A 267 -2.70 24.37 18.93
N LEU A 268 -1.66 23.54 19.10
CA LEU A 268 -0.38 23.98 19.64
C LEU A 268 0.42 24.86 18.65
N MET A 269 0.27 24.59 17.35
CA MET A 269 0.99 25.33 16.28
C MET A 269 0.26 26.62 15.85
N ALA A 270 -1.04 26.75 16.14
CA ALA A 270 -1.88 27.85 15.68
C ALA A 270 -1.56 29.24 16.31
N GLY A 271 -0.73 29.31 17.35
CA GLY A 271 -0.45 30.56 18.06
C GLY A 271 -1.72 31.23 18.63
N PRO A 272 -1.69 32.53 18.97
CA PRO A 272 -2.86 33.26 19.48
C PRO A 272 -3.89 33.65 18.41
N SER A 273 -3.70 33.25 17.14
CA SER A 273 -4.62 33.57 16.04
C SER A 273 -5.70 32.49 15.91
N PRO A 274 -6.97 32.83 15.68
CA PRO A 274 -8.04 31.87 15.45
C PRO A 274 -7.91 31.29 14.03
N THR A 275 -6.89 30.47 13.80
CA THR A 275 -6.84 29.68 12.57
C THR A 275 -7.92 28.60 12.65
N ARG A 276 -8.74 28.48 11.61
CA ARG A 276 -9.83 27.49 11.48
C ARG A 276 -9.29 26.10 11.84
N SER A 277 -9.64 25.61 13.03
CA SER A 277 -9.09 24.34 13.55
C SER A 277 -9.66 23.19 12.74
N SER A 278 -8.84 22.53 11.94
CA SER A 278 -9.33 21.38 11.18
C SER A 278 -9.57 20.20 12.11
N ARG A 279 -10.71 19.53 11.92
CA ARG A 279 -11.12 18.36 12.70
C ARG A 279 -11.21 17.16 11.79
N PHE A 280 -10.52 16.09 12.18
CA PHE A 280 -10.62 14.79 11.54
C PHE A 280 -11.52 13.88 12.36
N THR A 281 -12.49 13.23 11.70
CA THR A 281 -13.44 12.32 12.34
C THR A 281 -13.60 11.09 11.47
N MET A 282 -13.51 9.90 12.07
CA MET A 282 -13.89 8.67 11.40
C MET A 282 -15.41 8.62 11.28
N VAL A 283 -15.91 8.48 10.05
CA VAL A 283 -17.33 8.46 9.71
C VAL A 283 -17.82 7.06 9.31
N TYR A 284 -16.90 6.16 8.97
CA TYR A 284 -17.20 4.77 8.66
C TYR A 284 -16.02 3.86 9.06
N GLY A 285 -16.35 2.64 9.48
CA GLY A 285 -15.41 1.59 9.82
C GLY A 285 -16.08 0.23 9.64
N ALA A 286 -15.51 -0.64 8.79
CA ALA A 286 -16.00 -2.00 8.62
C ALA A 286 -14.85 -2.98 8.30
N LYS A 287 -15.07 -4.26 8.62
CA LYS A 287 -14.25 -5.36 8.12
C LYS A 287 -14.67 -5.68 6.69
N GLY A 288 -13.69 -5.99 5.85
CA GLY A 288 -13.87 -6.45 4.50
C GLY A 288 -13.07 -7.71 4.23
N GLU A 289 -13.44 -8.41 3.18
CA GLU A 289 -12.75 -9.60 2.71
C GLU A 289 -12.33 -9.40 1.26
N ILE A 290 -11.08 -9.74 0.95
CA ILE A 290 -10.56 -9.57 -0.41
C ILE A 290 -9.77 -10.79 -0.87
N CYS A 291 -10.00 -11.19 -2.11
CA CYS A 291 -9.23 -12.23 -2.76
C CYS A 291 -8.28 -11.60 -3.77
N MET A 292 -7.04 -12.09 -3.78
CA MET A 292 -6.02 -11.68 -4.73
C MET A 292 -5.65 -12.84 -5.63
N ASP A 293 -5.45 -12.55 -6.91
CA ASP A 293 -4.88 -13.50 -7.85
C ASP A 293 -3.40 -13.73 -7.55
N ARG A 294 -2.93 -14.93 -7.88
CA ARG A 294 -1.58 -15.36 -7.51
C ARG A 294 -0.48 -14.50 -8.15
N LYS A 295 -0.68 -14.08 -9.39
CA LYS A 295 0.32 -13.34 -10.15
C LYS A 295 0.54 -11.94 -9.57
N SER A 296 -0.54 -11.23 -9.25
CA SER A 296 -0.48 -9.86 -8.73
C SER A 296 0.15 -9.78 -7.36
N TRP A 297 -0.29 -10.62 -6.39
CA TRP A 297 0.29 -10.54 -5.05
C TRP A 297 1.78 -10.93 -5.04
N ILE A 298 2.21 -11.85 -5.93
CA ILE A 298 3.63 -12.24 -6.03
C ILE A 298 4.48 -11.06 -6.49
N GLU A 299 4.06 -10.33 -7.53
CA GLU A 299 4.80 -9.15 -7.98
C GLU A 299 4.80 -8.03 -6.93
N TRP A 300 3.68 -7.83 -6.23
CA TRP A 300 3.59 -6.87 -5.13
C TRP A 300 4.55 -7.26 -4.00
N TYR A 301 4.59 -8.54 -3.63
CA TYR A 301 5.49 -9.07 -2.63
C TYR A 301 6.95 -8.88 -3.04
N ILE A 302 7.31 -9.23 -4.28
CA ILE A 302 8.68 -9.06 -4.79
C ILE A 302 9.10 -7.59 -4.74
N GLN A 303 8.24 -6.68 -5.21
CA GLN A 303 8.51 -5.25 -5.19
C GLN A 303 8.73 -4.71 -3.77
N GLN A 304 7.87 -5.13 -2.82
CA GLN A 304 7.96 -4.72 -1.42
C GLN A 304 9.21 -5.29 -0.73
N GLU A 305 9.52 -6.57 -0.95
CA GLU A 305 10.52 -7.30 -0.17
C GLU A 305 11.93 -7.24 -0.78
N THR A 306 12.08 -6.82 -2.03
CA THR A 306 13.39 -6.70 -2.71
C THR A 306 14.43 -5.94 -1.88
N PRO A 307 14.14 -4.74 -1.32
CA PRO A 307 15.13 -4.01 -0.52
C PRO A 307 15.57 -4.80 0.72
N ARG A 308 14.60 -5.30 1.50
CA ARG A 308 14.88 -6.07 2.73
C ARG A 308 15.66 -7.36 2.45
N ALA A 309 15.26 -8.11 1.43
CA ALA A 309 15.92 -9.35 1.04
C ALA A 309 17.36 -9.08 0.58
N ARG A 310 17.59 -7.99 -0.17
CA ARG A 310 18.93 -7.54 -0.56
C ARG A 310 19.77 -7.19 0.67
N ASP A 311 19.22 -6.53 1.68
CA ASP A 311 19.97 -6.17 2.90
C ASP A 311 20.35 -7.38 3.74
N ILE A 312 19.43 -8.33 3.89
CA ILE A 312 19.68 -9.58 4.61
C ILE A 312 20.81 -10.35 3.93
N LEU A 313 20.75 -10.48 2.60
CA LEU A 313 21.82 -11.13 1.84
C LEU A 313 23.10 -10.31 1.95
N ASN A 314 23.11 -9.01 1.68
CA ASN A 314 24.34 -8.21 1.80
C ASN A 314 24.97 -8.26 3.20
N GLY A 315 24.16 -8.27 4.26
CA GLY A 315 24.59 -8.45 5.64
C GLY A 315 25.30 -9.79 5.86
N TYR A 316 24.76 -10.88 5.32
CA TYR A 316 25.42 -12.19 5.36
C TYR A 316 26.78 -12.21 4.68
N TRP A 317 26.91 -11.57 3.50
CA TRP A 317 28.20 -11.55 2.79
C TRP A 317 29.23 -10.67 3.52
N ARG A 318 28.79 -9.58 4.16
CA ARG A 318 29.66 -8.76 5.02
C ARG A 318 30.11 -9.50 6.28
N ALA A 319 29.24 -10.32 6.88
CA ALA A 319 29.52 -11.06 8.11
C ALA A 319 30.24 -12.41 7.88
N GLY A 320 30.15 -12.99 6.68
CA GLY A 320 30.39 -14.42 6.46
C GLY A 320 31.31 -14.82 5.30
N TYR A 321 32.00 -13.88 4.66
CA TYR A 321 33.28 -14.15 4.00
C TYR A 321 34.49 -13.88 4.93
N GLN A 322 34.25 -13.69 6.23
CA GLN A 322 35.28 -13.88 7.25
C GLN A 322 35.23 -15.33 7.72
N PHE A 323 36.01 -16.19 7.07
CA PHE A 323 36.39 -17.45 7.71
C PHE A 323 37.08 -17.15 9.06
N PRO A 324 36.93 -17.99 10.09
CA PRO A 324 37.84 -17.97 11.22
C PRO A 324 39.26 -18.19 10.67
N THR A 325 40.12 -17.18 10.76
CA THR A 325 41.52 -17.20 10.34
C THR A 325 42.40 -18.11 11.23
N ASN A 326 41.84 -19.19 11.80
CA ASN A 326 42.52 -20.08 12.74
C ASN A 326 42.44 -21.57 12.35
N LEU A 327 42.35 -21.88 11.06
CA LEU A 327 42.71 -23.20 10.53
C LEU A 327 43.56 -23.06 9.26
N MET A 328 44.57 -22.19 9.29
CA MET A 328 45.77 -22.44 8.49
C MET A 328 46.54 -23.55 9.17
N LEU A 329 46.45 -24.77 8.65
CA LEU A 329 47.49 -25.80 8.63
C LEU A 329 46.88 -27.12 8.09
N SER A 330 46.87 -27.27 6.75
CA SER A 330 47.05 -28.55 6.04
C SER A 330 47.07 -28.29 4.52
N PRO A 331 48.23 -28.44 3.84
CA PRO A 331 48.31 -28.35 2.40
C PRO A 331 47.93 -29.73 1.82
N GLY A 332 46.64 -29.95 1.59
CA GLY A 332 46.21 -31.22 1.02
C GLY A 332 44.71 -31.34 0.91
N SER A 333 44.20 -31.20 -0.32
CA SER A 333 42.90 -31.69 -0.75
C SER A 333 41.68 -31.05 -0.06
N ARG A 334 41.26 -29.90 -0.58
CA ARG A 334 39.86 -29.58 -0.89
C ARG A 334 39.88 -28.53 -1.98
N LYS A 335 39.59 -28.95 -3.22
CA LYS A 335 39.22 -28.01 -4.28
C LYS A 335 38.08 -27.13 -3.73
N PRO A 336 38.12 -25.79 -3.88
CA PRO A 336 36.93 -24.98 -3.67
C PRO A 336 35.99 -25.24 -4.84
N ALA A 337 35.37 -26.41 -4.86
CA ALA A 337 34.27 -26.71 -5.73
C ALA A 337 33.02 -26.26 -5.00
N ASN A 338 32.78 -24.94 -4.94
CA ASN A 338 31.45 -24.47 -4.62
C ASN A 338 31.15 -23.22 -5.42
N ARG A 339 30.04 -23.27 -6.15
CA ARG A 339 29.59 -22.22 -7.07
C ARG A 339 29.60 -20.88 -6.35
N ASP A 340 30.37 -19.93 -6.87
CA ASP A 340 30.36 -18.52 -6.46
C ASP A 340 29.01 -17.87 -6.84
N LEU A 341 27.94 -18.24 -6.14
CA LEU A 341 26.64 -17.59 -6.29
C LEU A 341 26.67 -16.26 -5.54
N SER A 342 26.72 -15.18 -6.31
CA SER A 342 26.65 -13.83 -5.77
C SER A 342 25.27 -13.57 -5.10
N SER A 343 25.23 -12.68 -4.10
CA SER A 343 23.98 -12.20 -3.47
C SER A 343 22.89 -11.81 -4.50
N PRO A 344 23.21 -11.05 -5.57
CA PRO A 344 22.27 -10.77 -6.65
C PRO A 344 21.72 -12.02 -7.37
N SER A 345 22.56 -13.03 -7.62
CA SER A 345 22.15 -14.26 -8.30
C SER A 345 21.18 -15.08 -7.45
N LEU A 346 21.38 -15.14 -6.14
CA LEU A 346 20.46 -15.82 -5.22
C LEU A 346 19.13 -15.08 -5.08
N LEU A 347 19.17 -13.76 -4.99
CA LEU A 347 17.96 -12.93 -4.97
C LEU A 347 17.14 -13.14 -6.26
N GLN A 348 17.81 -13.15 -7.42
CA GLN A 348 17.18 -13.45 -8.70
C GLN A 348 16.58 -14.86 -8.72
N ALA A 349 17.31 -15.87 -8.25
CA ALA A 349 16.83 -17.25 -8.17
C ALA A 349 15.59 -17.38 -7.27
N LEU A 350 15.55 -16.64 -6.15
CA LEU A 350 14.42 -16.65 -5.21
C LEU A 350 13.16 -16.09 -5.88
N PHE A 351 13.27 -14.89 -6.45
CA PHE A 351 12.13 -14.21 -7.06
C PHE A 351 11.68 -14.88 -8.37
N GLN A 352 12.61 -15.42 -9.15
CA GLN A 352 12.24 -16.25 -10.30
C GLN A 352 11.55 -17.55 -9.85
N GLY A 353 11.99 -18.15 -8.74
CA GLY A 353 11.34 -19.31 -8.15
C GLY A 353 9.90 -19.03 -7.73
N LEU A 354 9.63 -17.83 -7.18
CA LEU A 354 8.26 -17.40 -6.85
C LEU A 354 7.40 -17.27 -8.13
N ARG A 355 7.91 -16.57 -9.15
CA ARG A 355 7.21 -16.39 -10.43
C ARG A 355 6.89 -17.72 -11.11
N ASN A 356 7.85 -18.63 -11.19
CA ASN A 356 7.65 -19.93 -11.84
C ASN A 356 6.56 -20.79 -11.15
N ARG A 357 6.35 -20.61 -9.84
CA ARG A 357 5.29 -21.29 -9.08
C ARG A 357 3.93 -20.55 -9.18
N ALA A 358 3.92 -19.33 -9.68
CA ALA A 358 2.69 -18.62 -10.04
C ALA A 358 1.99 -19.30 -11.23
N ASP A 359 2.77 -19.77 -12.21
CA ASP A 359 2.28 -20.33 -13.47
C ASP A 359 1.92 -21.84 -13.38
N ALA A 360 2.33 -22.52 -12.31
CA ALA A 360 2.21 -23.98 -12.18
C ALA A 360 0.81 -24.46 -11.74
N ASP A 361 0.06 -23.65 -10.99
CA ASP A 361 -1.32 -23.96 -10.60
C ASP A 361 -2.25 -23.01 -11.36
N GLY A 362 -3.12 -23.56 -12.22
CA GLY A 362 -4.16 -22.79 -12.90
C GLY A 362 -4.94 -21.90 -11.91
N SER A 363 -5.21 -20.67 -12.34
CA SER A 363 -5.78 -19.57 -11.54
C SER A 363 -6.76 -20.03 -10.46
N CYS A 364 -6.31 -20.04 -9.19
CA CYS A 364 -7.20 -20.07 -8.04
C CYS A 364 -6.99 -18.77 -7.26
N LEU A 365 -8.07 -18.00 -7.11
CA LEU A 365 -8.13 -16.95 -6.11
C LEU A 365 -7.80 -17.60 -4.76
N GLY A 366 -6.84 -17.03 -4.03
CA GLY A 366 -6.53 -17.54 -2.69
C GLY A 366 -7.69 -17.30 -1.71
N LYS A 367 -7.53 -17.78 -0.47
CA LYS A 367 -8.51 -17.56 0.62
C LYS A 367 -8.70 -16.07 0.89
N SER A 368 -9.91 -15.63 1.22
CA SER A 368 -10.16 -14.23 1.54
C SER A 368 -9.23 -13.69 2.64
N LEU A 369 -8.64 -12.52 2.37
CA LEU A 369 -7.83 -11.75 3.28
C LEU A 369 -8.71 -10.72 3.98
N GLU A 370 -8.68 -10.70 5.31
CA GLU A 370 -9.40 -9.70 6.09
C GLU A 370 -8.70 -8.34 6.01
N VAL A 371 -9.46 -7.30 5.67
CA VAL A 371 -9.01 -5.91 5.62
C VAL A 371 -9.91 -5.04 6.50
N GLY A 372 -9.35 -3.99 7.08
CA GLY A 372 -10.08 -2.91 7.73
C GLY A 372 -10.30 -1.77 6.76
N VAL A 373 -11.52 -1.25 6.72
CA VAL A 373 -11.94 -0.20 5.79
C VAL A 373 -12.45 0.97 6.59
N PHE A 374 -11.80 2.12 6.43
CA PHE A 374 -12.04 3.29 7.26
C PHE A 374 -12.25 4.51 6.39
N VAL A 375 -13.28 5.29 6.68
CA VAL A 375 -13.49 6.60 6.05
C VAL A 375 -13.29 7.68 7.10
N ILE A 376 -12.35 8.59 6.83
CA ILE A 376 -12.00 9.71 7.70
C ILE A 376 -12.35 10.99 6.98
N ARG A 377 -13.18 11.82 7.61
CA ARG A 377 -13.60 13.11 7.07
C ARG A 377 -12.89 14.25 7.75
N ARG A 378 -12.53 15.26 6.96
CA ARG A 378 -12.07 16.57 7.45
C ARG A 378 -13.23 17.55 7.49
N SER A 379 -13.34 18.28 8.59
CA SER A 379 -14.29 19.37 8.80
C SER A 379 -13.58 20.60 9.38
N GLN A 380 -14.20 21.78 9.26
CA GLN A 380 -13.78 23.01 9.94
C GLN A 380 -14.40 23.13 11.32
#